data_AF-A0AA37QQV7-F1
#
_entry.id   AF-A0AA37QQV7-F1
#
_cell.length_a   1.000
_cell.length_b   1.000
_cell.length_c   1.000
_cell.angle_alpha   90.00
_cell.angle_beta   90.00
_cell.angle_gamma   90.00
#
_symmetry.space_group_name_H-M   'P 1'
#
loop_
_entity.id
_entity.type
_entity.pdbx_description
1 polymer ?
#
loop_
_entity_poly.entity_id
_entity_poly.type
_entity_poly.pdbx_seq_one_letter_code
_entity_poly.pdbx_strand_id
1 'polypeptide(L)'
;MVDVEPADADRVSEEVADAFSDSLLMAASISERHIDFVCRLLADPLLTGRRGLFHLINGLYVEREKLSDRQVQRLLACMVANFERAADEDPAFAIGDFVARVAPPDRALALLGEMTVKAGARDAVSGIFLGLDILLKQHKENAEFLAAVDAALMAVTRRAAELEIGDDAPALRLVRQIECAFAHREKPEVLINRPVPVADDEDALWFAGRDWREITPRDWRDHSDAFFRFTPDAFRYYLQSILCLVAKNPDETLLVADALIDCLDRTPNPEWWDQFLLDRLCGLQMDEYDAISAWIAMLSESSKLYDGDSLLRAYQTIHLMHADAEKEWLEQLRRR
;
A
#
# COMPACT_ATOMS: atom_id res chain seq x y z
N MET A 1 28.49 22.78 13.52
CA MET A 1 28.24 21.40 13.05
C MET A 1 28.87 21.31 11.68
N VAL A 2 29.82 20.39 11.50
CA VAL A 2 30.40 20.13 10.18
C VAL A 2 29.42 19.19 9.49
N ASP A 3 28.79 19.63 8.40
CA ASP A 3 27.97 18.75 7.57
C ASP A 3 28.91 17.73 6.92
N VAL A 4 28.87 16.50 7.42
CA VAL A 4 29.58 15.37 6.83
C VAL A 4 28.75 14.90 5.64
N GLU A 5 29.35 14.81 4.46
CA GLU A 5 28.64 14.31 3.28
C GLU A 5 28.14 12.88 3.52
N PRO A 6 26.94 12.50 3.02
CA PRO A 6 26.36 11.18 3.26
C PRO A 6 27.28 10.01 2.89
N ALA A 7 28.10 10.16 1.84
CA ALA A 7 29.06 9.16 1.39
C ALA A 7 30.20 8.91 2.40
N ASP A 8 30.60 9.93 3.17
CA ASP A 8 31.61 9.78 4.22
C ASP A 8 31.04 9.04 5.45
N ALA A 9 29.74 9.19 5.73
CA ALA A 9 29.09 8.54 6.87
C ALA A 9 28.97 7.02 6.70
N ASP A 10 28.67 6.55 5.50
CA ASP A 10 28.57 5.11 5.21
C ASP A 10 29.95 4.45 5.25
N ARG A 11 30.99 5.10 4.69
CA ARG A 11 32.38 4.60 4.79
C ARG A 11 32.84 4.49 6.25
N VAL A 12 32.55 5.50 7.07
CA VAL A 12 32.91 5.47 8.50
C VAL A 12 32.16 4.35 9.23
N SER A 13 30.91 4.09 8.87
CA SER A 13 30.10 3.02 9.46
C SER A 13 30.67 1.63 9.13
N GLU A 14 31.12 1.42 7.89
CA GLU A 14 31.81 0.19 7.46
C GLU A 14 33.15 0.00 8.18
N GLU A 15 34.00 1.04 8.25
CA GLU A 15 35.29 0.98 8.96
C GLU A 15 35.11 0.65 10.45
N VAL A 16 34.06 1.19 11.08
CA VAL A 16 33.71 0.86 12.47
C VAL A 16 33.21 -0.58 12.60
N ALA A 17 32.43 -1.06 11.64
CA ALA A 17 31.95 -2.44 11.63
C ALA A 17 33.10 -3.45 11.49
N ASP A 18 34.06 -3.16 10.61
CA ASP A 18 35.26 -3.98 10.40
C ASP A 18 36.13 -4.00 11.65
N ALA A 19 36.42 -2.83 12.24
CA ALA A 19 37.20 -2.73 13.47
C ALA A 19 36.53 -3.46 14.65
N PHE A 20 35.20 -3.42 14.73
CA PHE A 20 34.44 -4.18 15.72
C PHE A 20 34.53 -5.69 15.46
N SER A 21 34.39 -6.13 14.21
CA SER A 21 34.53 -7.54 13.83
C SER A 21 35.92 -8.08 14.19
N ASP A 22 36.99 -7.35 13.88
CA ASP A 22 38.36 -7.70 14.28
C ASP A 22 38.50 -7.81 15.80
N SER A 23 37.89 -6.89 16.55
CA SER A 23 37.87 -6.94 18.01
C SER A 23 37.15 -8.20 18.53
N LEU A 24 36.04 -8.61 17.92
CA LEU A 24 35.33 -9.85 18.28
C LEU A 24 36.19 -11.10 17.99
N LEU A 25 36.86 -11.13 16.84
CA LEU A 25 37.72 -12.24 16.43
C LEU A 25 38.88 -12.45 17.41
N MET A 26 39.53 -11.37 17.83
CA MET A 26 40.69 -11.42 18.73
C MET A 26 40.33 -11.62 20.20
N ALA A 27 39.09 -11.32 20.60
CA ALA A 27 38.67 -11.45 21.98
C ALA A 27 38.39 -12.92 22.36
N ALA A 28 38.87 -13.33 23.55
CA ALA A 28 38.54 -14.64 24.12
C ALA A 28 37.06 -14.75 24.54
N SER A 29 36.44 -13.61 24.87
CA SER A 29 35.02 -13.50 25.20
C SER A 29 34.48 -12.12 24.82
N ILE A 30 33.19 -12.05 24.52
CA ILE A 30 32.54 -10.78 24.16
C ILE A 30 32.19 -10.03 25.44
N SER A 31 32.83 -8.88 25.68
CA SER A 31 32.56 -8.04 26.84
C SER A 31 31.17 -7.38 26.80
N GLU A 32 30.63 -6.98 27.98
CA GLU A 32 29.41 -6.18 28.07
C GLU A 32 29.49 -4.85 27.32
N ARG A 33 30.69 -4.28 27.14
CA ARG A 33 30.87 -3.05 26.36
C ARG A 33 30.56 -3.25 24.88
N HIS A 34 30.86 -4.43 24.33
CA HIS A 34 30.48 -4.75 22.94
C HIS A 34 28.96 -4.85 22.80
N ILE A 35 28.28 -5.45 23.79
CA ILE A 35 26.82 -5.55 23.81
C ILE A 35 26.18 -4.17 23.98
N ASP A 36 26.70 -3.33 24.89
CA ASP A 36 26.27 -1.95 25.06
C ASP A 36 26.39 -1.16 23.77
N PHE A 37 27.50 -1.33 23.05
CA PHE A 37 27.75 -0.66 21.79
C PHE A 37 26.71 -1.05 20.73
N VAL A 38 26.50 -2.34 20.48
CA VAL A 38 25.51 -2.81 19.50
C VAL A 38 24.09 -2.41 19.88
N CYS A 39 23.72 -2.52 21.15
CA CYS A 39 22.40 -2.07 21.62
C CYS A 39 22.17 -0.57 21.42
N ARG A 40 23.22 0.26 21.58
CA ARG A 40 23.12 1.71 21.31
C ARG A 40 22.94 1.98 19.83
N LEU A 41 23.65 1.27 18.96
CA LEU A 41 23.49 1.40 17.50
C LEU A 41 22.07 1.01 17.06
N LEU A 42 21.56 -0.12 17.56
CA LEU A 42 20.19 -0.55 17.29
C LEU A 42 19.13 0.45 17.79
N ALA A 43 19.42 1.14 18.89
CA ALA A 43 18.53 2.12 19.49
C ALA A 43 18.66 3.55 18.93
N ASP A 44 19.61 3.81 18.02
CA ASP A 44 19.82 5.13 17.42
C ASP A 44 19.17 5.19 16.03
N PRO A 45 18.08 5.98 15.84
CA PRO A 45 17.36 6.05 14.57
C PRO A 45 18.23 6.49 13.37
N LEU A 46 19.32 7.21 13.61
CA LEU A 46 20.22 7.67 12.54
C LEU A 46 21.17 6.58 12.05
N LEU A 47 21.33 5.50 12.84
CA LEU A 47 22.29 4.43 12.60
C LEU A 47 21.62 3.08 12.29
N THR A 48 20.37 2.86 12.73
CA THR A 48 19.65 1.58 12.52
C THR A 48 19.46 1.23 11.03
N GLY A 49 19.41 2.22 10.13
CA GLY A 49 19.33 2.04 8.68
C GLY A 49 20.63 2.27 7.91
N ARG A 50 21.79 2.29 8.60
CA ARG A 50 23.08 2.51 7.93
C ARG A 50 23.70 1.18 7.50
N ARG A 51 24.42 1.26 6.37
CA ARG A 51 25.30 0.17 5.91
C ARG A 51 26.31 -0.18 7.00
N GLY A 52 26.54 -1.48 7.21
CA GLY A 52 27.44 -1.99 8.25
C GLY A 52 26.74 -2.63 9.46
N LEU A 53 25.51 -2.24 9.79
CA LEU A 53 24.78 -2.86 10.91
C LEU A 53 24.55 -4.37 10.69
N PHE A 54 24.27 -4.76 9.45
CA PHE A 54 24.23 -6.17 9.03
C PHE A 54 25.51 -6.92 9.41
N HIS A 55 26.68 -6.35 9.09
CA HIS A 55 27.98 -6.97 9.38
C HIS A 55 28.23 -7.11 10.88
N LEU A 56 27.84 -6.12 11.67
CA LEU A 56 27.96 -6.16 13.14
C LEU A 56 27.11 -7.29 13.75
N ILE A 57 25.85 -7.41 13.33
CA ILE A 57 24.93 -8.45 13.82
C ILE A 57 25.44 -9.84 13.38
N ASN A 58 25.88 -9.97 12.13
CA ASN A 58 26.43 -11.22 11.62
C ASN A 58 27.74 -11.61 12.35
N GLY A 59 28.62 -10.66 12.65
CA GLY A 59 29.82 -10.90 13.45
C GLY A 59 29.50 -11.46 14.85
N LEU A 60 28.47 -10.91 15.52
CA LEU A 60 27.98 -11.46 16.78
C LEU A 60 27.40 -12.87 16.65
N TYR A 61 26.73 -13.16 15.53
CA TYR A 61 26.21 -14.50 15.24
C TYR A 61 27.33 -15.52 15.04
N VAL A 62 28.32 -15.20 14.21
CA VAL A 62 29.50 -16.06 13.96
C VAL A 62 30.22 -16.37 15.27
N GLU A 63 30.33 -15.38 16.16
CA GLU A 63 31.00 -15.50 17.45
C GLU A 63 30.04 -15.86 18.61
N ARG A 64 28.89 -16.50 18.30
CA ARG A 64 27.85 -16.81 19.29
C ARG A 64 28.36 -17.59 20.50
N GLU A 65 29.35 -18.46 20.34
CA GLU A 65 29.93 -19.25 21.44
C GLU A 65 30.65 -18.39 22.48
N LYS A 66 31.09 -17.18 22.10
CA LYS A 66 31.72 -16.20 23.00
C LYS A 66 30.71 -15.37 23.79
N LEU A 67 29.41 -15.49 23.50
CA LEU A 67 28.33 -14.80 24.19
C LEU A 67 27.77 -15.64 25.34
N SER A 68 27.61 -15.03 26.50
CA SER A 68 26.82 -15.61 27.58
C SER A 68 25.31 -15.54 27.29
N ASP A 69 24.53 -16.43 27.92
CA ASP A 69 23.07 -16.44 27.75
C ASP A 69 22.41 -15.11 28.15
N ARG A 70 22.95 -14.45 29.19
CA ARG A 70 22.49 -13.13 29.61
C ARG A 70 22.65 -12.10 28.50
N GLN A 71 23.79 -12.11 27.81
CA GLN A 71 24.07 -11.17 26.72
C GLN A 71 23.18 -11.44 25.51
N VAL A 72 22.93 -12.72 25.21
CA VAL A 72 22.02 -13.14 24.14
C VAL A 72 20.60 -12.65 24.40
N GLN A 73 20.07 -12.88 25.60
CA GLN A 73 18.73 -12.41 25.96
C GLN A 73 18.63 -10.88 25.86
N ARG A 74 19.70 -10.17 26.25
CA ARG A 74 19.78 -8.72 26.14
C ARG A 74 19.81 -8.23 24.69
N LEU A 75 20.57 -8.90 23.81
CA LEU A 75 20.61 -8.59 22.37
C LEU A 75 19.24 -8.84 21.72
N LEU A 76 18.64 -10.00 21.95
CA LEU A 76 17.31 -10.34 21.41
C LEU A 76 16.26 -9.32 21.83
N ALA A 77 16.23 -8.96 23.13
CA ALA A 77 15.31 -7.95 23.63
C ALA A 77 15.56 -6.58 22.97
N CYS A 78 16.82 -6.19 22.77
CA CYS A 78 17.16 -4.92 22.12
C CYS A 78 16.76 -4.89 20.63
N MET A 79 17.03 -5.97 19.89
CA MET A 79 16.64 -6.10 18.48
C MET A 79 15.12 -6.00 18.32
N VAL A 80 14.35 -6.76 19.10
CA VAL A 80 12.87 -6.73 19.03
C VAL A 80 12.30 -5.42 19.55
N ALA A 81 12.94 -4.76 20.53
CA ALA A 81 12.50 -3.46 21.02
C ALA A 81 12.61 -2.37 19.95
N ASN A 82 13.61 -2.45 19.06
CA ASN A 82 13.90 -1.42 18.06
C ASN A 82 13.57 -1.84 16.62
N PHE A 83 12.91 -2.99 16.42
CA PHE A 83 12.68 -3.55 15.09
C PHE A 83 11.85 -2.65 14.16
N GLU A 84 10.96 -1.81 14.71
CA GLU A 84 10.18 -0.83 13.94
C GLU A 84 11.06 0.14 13.11
N ARG A 85 12.34 0.26 13.47
CA ARG A 85 13.31 1.17 12.85
C ARG A 85 14.21 0.48 11.82
N ALA A 86 14.12 -0.83 11.68
CA ALA A 86 14.82 -1.57 10.64
C ALA A 86 14.07 -1.39 9.31
N ALA A 87 14.14 -0.18 8.75
CA ALA A 87 13.45 0.17 7.52
C ALA A 87 14.07 -0.51 6.29
N ASP A 88 15.35 -0.90 6.37
CA ASP A 88 16.09 -1.54 5.29
C ASP A 88 16.09 -3.07 5.41
N GLU A 89 16.13 -3.74 4.26
CA GLU A 89 16.11 -5.19 4.14
C GLU A 89 17.30 -5.86 4.85
N ASP A 90 18.51 -5.32 4.69
CA ASP A 90 19.74 -5.93 5.20
C ASP A 90 19.76 -6.06 6.74
N PRO A 91 19.59 -4.99 7.54
CA PRO A 91 19.47 -5.11 8.99
C PRO A 91 18.31 -6.03 9.42
N ALA A 92 17.17 -5.96 8.73
CA ALA A 92 16.02 -6.81 9.05
C ALA A 92 16.34 -8.30 8.84
N PHE A 93 17.00 -8.66 7.74
CA PHE A 93 17.52 -10.00 7.46
C PHE A 93 18.47 -10.47 8.55
N ALA A 94 19.46 -9.67 8.92
CA ALA A 94 20.40 -10.05 9.97
C ALA A 94 19.70 -10.29 11.32
N ILE A 95 18.73 -9.45 11.69
CA ILE A 95 17.97 -9.64 12.93
C ILE A 95 17.14 -10.92 12.87
N GLY A 96 16.42 -11.16 11.77
CA GLY A 96 15.60 -12.36 11.58
C GLY A 96 16.40 -13.65 11.64
N ASP A 97 17.54 -13.69 10.95
CA ASP A 97 18.48 -14.81 10.97
C ASP A 97 19.05 -15.04 12.38
N PHE A 98 19.50 -13.96 13.05
CA PHE A 98 20.01 -14.04 14.42
C PHE A 98 18.96 -14.61 15.38
N VAL A 99 17.73 -14.08 15.37
CA VAL A 99 16.64 -14.54 16.24
C VAL A 99 16.36 -16.02 16.02
N ALA A 100 16.22 -16.46 14.76
CA ALA A 100 15.86 -17.83 14.43
C ALA A 100 16.94 -18.85 14.83
N ARG A 101 18.22 -18.49 14.74
CA ARG A 101 19.33 -19.41 15.03
C ARG A 101 19.80 -19.41 16.48
N VAL A 102 19.62 -18.30 17.18
CA VAL A 102 20.20 -18.08 18.51
C VAL A 102 19.21 -18.34 19.63
N ALA A 103 17.93 -18.03 19.43
CA ALA A 103 16.90 -18.25 20.44
C ALA A 103 16.36 -19.70 20.40
N PRO A 104 15.89 -20.25 21.54
CA PRO A 104 15.13 -21.48 21.52
C PRO A 104 13.91 -21.38 20.59
N PRO A 105 13.47 -22.46 19.90
CA PRO A 105 12.49 -22.38 18.81
C PRO A 105 11.19 -21.67 19.16
N ASP A 106 10.58 -22.02 20.30
CA ASP A 106 9.33 -21.39 20.76
C ASP A 106 9.52 -19.90 21.08
N ARG A 107 10.69 -19.53 21.61
CA ARG A 107 11.02 -18.14 21.89
C ARG A 107 11.32 -17.37 20.61
N ALA A 108 12.02 -17.97 19.66
CA ALA A 108 12.28 -17.39 18.35
C ALA A 108 10.96 -17.06 17.64
N LEU A 109 10.03 -18.03 17.61
CA LEU A 109 8.71 -17.84 17.01
C LEU A 109 7.93 -16.72 17.69
N ALA A 110 7.92 -16.66 19.03
CA ALA A 110 7.28 -15.59 19.77
C ALA A 110 7.89 -14.21 19.45
N LEU A 111 9.23 -14.11 19.40
CA LEU A 111 9.93 -12.87 19.07
C LEU A 111 9.65 -12.41 17.63
N LEU A 112 9.63 -13.32 16.66
CA LEU A 112 9.26 -13.03 15.27
C LEU A 112 7.80 -12.56 15.16
N GLY A 113 6.90 -13.11 15.98
CA GLY A 113 5.53 -12.62 16.12
C GLY A 113 5.47 -11.18 16.68
N GLU A 114 6.26 -10.87 17.72
CA GLU A 114 6.39 -9.51 18.26
C GLU A 114 6.95 -8.53 17.21
N MET A 115 7.95 -8.96 16.43
CA MET A 115 8.53 -8.18 15.33
C MET A 115 7.51 -7.91 14.22
N THR A 116 6.62 -8.87 13.94
CA THR A 116 5.54 -8.72 12.94
C THR A 116 4.62 -7.55 13.29
N VAL A 117 4.23 -7.44 14.56
CA VAL A 117 3.38 -6.33 15.03
C VAL A 117 4.10 -4.99 14.93
N LYS A 118 5.43 -4.98 15.12
CA LYS A 118 6.24 -3.76 15.12
C LYS A 118 6.78 -3.35 13.75
N ALA A 119 6.73 -4.22 12.75
CA ALA A 119 7.25 -3.91 11.42
C ALA A 119 6.59 -2.63 10.88
N GLY A 120 7.40 -1.58 10.71
CA GLY A 120 6.96 -0.26 10.27
C GLY A 120 7.15 -0.04 8.77
N ALA A 121 7.92 -0.89 8.10
CA ALA A 121 8.24 -0.82 6.67
C ALA A 121 8.15 -2.20 6.05
N ARG A 122 7.86 -2.26 4.75
CA ARG A 122 7.75 -3.52 4.00
C ARG A 122 9.04 -4.33 4.05
N ASP A 123 10.18 -3.68 3.83
CA ASP A 123 11.48 -4.37 3.76
C ASP A 123 11.88 -4.98 5.12
N ALA A 124 11.38 -4.43 6.23
CA ALA A 124 11.52 -5.02 7.55
C ALA A 124 10.89 -6.43 7.62
N VAL A 125 9.79 -6.65 6.90
CA VAL A 125 9.05 -7.92 6.92
C VAL A 125 9.87 -9.05 6.30
N SER A 126 10.75 -8.75 5.35
CA SER A 126 11.65 -9.72 4.72
C SER A 126 12.52 -10.44 5.76
N GLY A 127 13.01 -9.72 6.78
CA GLY A 127 13.70 -10.29 7.94
C GLY A 127 12.90 -11.36 8.69
N ILE A 128 11.62 -11.09 8.88
CA ILE A 128 10.73 -12.01 9.60
C ILE A 128 10.49 -13.27 8.76
N PHE A 129 10.26 -13.12 7.46
CA PHE A 129 10.13 -14.26 6.54
C PHE A 129 11.37 -15.16 6.55
N LEU A 130 12.57 -14.56 6.52
CA LEU A 130 13.82 -15.32 6.60
C LEU A 130 13.91 -16.11 7.90
N GLY A 131 13.60 -15.48 9.05
CA GLY A 131 13.59 -16.15 10.34
C GLY A 131 12.62 -17.34 10.40
N LEU A 132 11.40 -17.16 9.89
CA LEU A 132 10.39 -18.23 9.85
C LEU A 132 10.79 -19.38 8.91
N ASP A 133 11.37 -19.09 7.75
CA ASP A 133 11.90 -20.11 6.82
C ASP A 133 13.03 -20.94 7.45
N ILE A 134 13.91 -20.31 8.23
CA ILE A 134 14.95 -21.03 8.98
C ILE A 134 14.33 -21.97 10.02
N LEU A 135 13.32 -21.50 10.77
CA LEU A 135 12.61 -22.33 11.76
C LEU A 135 11.89 -23.52 11.09
N LEU A 136 11.24 -23.32 9.94
CA LEU A 136 10.63 -24.40 9.15
C LEU A 136 11.67 -25.47 8.78
N LYS A 137 12.83 -25.05 8.29
CA LYS A 137 13.91 -25.96 7.87
C LYS A 137 14.50 -26.75 9.04
N GLN A 138 14.65 -26.12 10.21
CA GLN A 138 15.22 -26.74 11.40
C GLN A 138 14.26 -27.71 12.10
N HIS A 139 12.94 -27.50 11.97
CA HIS A 139 11.92 -28.24 12.73
C HIS A 139 10.90 -28.99 11.87
N LYS A 140 11.30 -29.42 10.66
CA LYS A 140 10.47 -30.13 9.68
C LYS A 140 9.73 -31.39 10.16
N GLU A 141 10.12 -31.96 11.31
CA GLU A 141 9.51 -33.18 11.86
C GLU A 141 8.50 -32.91 13.00
N ASN A 142 8.41 -31.67 13.49
CA ASN A 142 7.49 -31.30 14.57
C ASN A 142 6.22 -30.65 14.01
N ALA A 143 5.18 -31.46 13.77
CA ALA A 143 3.93 -31.02 13.14
C ALA A 143 3.22 -29.88 13.90
N GLU A 144 3.26 -29.89 15.24
CA GLU A 144 2.64 -28.84 16.06
C GLU A 144 3.37 -27.51 15.89
N PHE A 145 4.71 -27.56 15.93
CA PHE A 145 5.53 -26.38 15.71
C PHE A 145 5.38 -25.83 14.28
N LEU A 146 5.32 -26.71 13.27
CA LEU A 146 5.08 -26.30 11.87
C LEU A 146 3.74 -25.57 11.70
N ALA A 147 2.66 -26.05 12.33
CA ALA A 147 1.38 -25.36 12.30
C ALA A 147 1.45 -23.95 12.93
N ALA A 148 2.24 -23.78 13.99
CA ALA A 148 2.46 -22.48 14.61
C ALA A 148 3.28 -21.54 13.70
N VAL A 149 4.27 -22.07 12.98
CA VAL A 149 5.05 -21.29 12.00
C VAL A 149 4.18 -20.89 10.81
N ASP A 150 3.31 -21.76 10.31
CA ASP A 150 2.35 -21.42 9.24
C ASP A 150 1.41 -20.30 9.67
N ALA A 151 0.90 -20.34 10.91
CA ALA A 151 0.08 -19.26 11.45
C ALA A 151 0.84 -17.93 11.52
N ALA A 152 2.11 -17.96 11.91
CA ALA A 152 2.97 -16.79 11.90
C ALA A 152 3.22 -16.26 10.47
N LEU A 153 3.49 -17.13 9.50
CA LEU A 153 3.64 -16.75 8.09
C LEU A 153 2.40 -16.04 7.54
N MET A 154 1.20 -16.51 7.90
CA MET A 154 -0.05 -15.85 7.51
C MET A 154 -0.20 -14.46 8.15
N ALA A 155 0.24 -14.29 9.40
CA ALA A 155 0.23 -12.99 10.06
C ALA A 155 1.23 -12.02 9.40
N VAL A 156 2.44 -12.49 9.09
CA VAL A 156 3.49 -11.72 8.40
C VAL A 156 3.05 -11.32 6.99
N THR A 157 2.42 -12.22 6.24
CA THR A 157 1.90 -11.94 4.90
C THR A 157 0.81 -10.87 4.93
N ARG A 158 -0.10 -10.94 5.91
CA ARG A 158 -1.11 -9.90 6.12
C ARG A 158 -0.48 -8.55 6.44
N ARG A 159 0.52 -8.54 7.32
CA ARG A 159 1.25 -7.32 7.67
C ARG A 159 1.98 -6.72 6.47
N ALA A 160 2.62 -7.56 5.64
CA ALA A 160 3.24 -7.12 4.40
C ALA A 160 2.23 -6.44 3.48
N ALA A 161 1.03 -7.02 3.31
CA ALA A 161 -0.04 -6.42 2.51
C ALA A 161 -0.54 -5.10 3.11
N GLU A 162 -0.69 -5.01 4.43
CA GLU A 162 -1.04 -3.74 5.12
C GLU A 162 0.01 -2.64 4.88
N LEU A 163 1.30 -3.01 4.85
CA LEU A 163 2.42 -2.09 4.61
C LEU A 163 2.58 -1.76 3.12
N GLU A 164 2.28 -2.68 2.21
CA GLU A 164 2.16 -2.41 0.77
C GLU A 164 1.03 -1.42 0.48
N ILE A 165 -0.07 -1.50 1.24
CA ILE A 165 -1.14 -0.52 1.23
C ILE A 165 -0.72 0.75 1.99
N GLY A 166 0.37 0.76 2.76
CA GLY A 166 0.82 1.88 3.58
C GLY A 166 1.75 2.88 2.90
N ASP A 167 2.59 2.43 1.96
CA ASP A 167 3.69 3.23 1.36
C ASP A 167 3.30 4.01 0.09
N ASP A 168 2.15 3.74 -0.51
CA ASP A 168 1.65 4.55 -1.62
C ASP A 168 1.01 5.83 -1.07
N ALA A 169 1.38 6.98 -1.64
CA ALA A 169 0.67 8.24 -1.39
C ALA A 169 -0.85 8.02 -1.53
N PRO A 170 -1.73 8.61 -0.68
CA PRO A 170 -3.17 8.35 -0.69
C PRO A 170 -3.81 8.37 -2.10
N ALA A 171 -3.35 9.29 -2.95
CA ALA A 171 -3.71 9.38 -4.36
C ALA A 171 -3.41 8.10 -5.18
N LEU A 172 -2.24 7.49 -5.00
CA LEU A 172 -1.83 6.30 -5.75
C LEU A 172 -2.61 5.05 -5.33
N ARG A 173 -2.98 4.95 -4.04
CA ARG A 173 -3.88 3.89 -3.54
C ARG A 173 -5.26 3.99 -4.15
N LEU A 174 -5.80 5.20 -4.16
CA LEU A 174 -7.09 5.47 -4.78
C LEU A 174 -7.07 5.15 -6.28
N VAL A 175 -6.00 5.54 -7.00
CA VAL A 175 -5.84 5.19 -8.42
C VAL A 175 -5.90 3.67 -8.61
N ARG A 176 -5.14 2.88 -7.84
CA ARG A 176 -5.18 1.42 -7.95
C ARG A 176 -6.56 0.84 -7.62
N GLN A 177 -7.23 1.38 -6.61
CA GLN A 177 -8.59 0.95 -6.26
C GLN A 177 -9.56 1.19 -7.43
N ILE A 178 -9.50 2.36 -8.07
CA ILE A 178 -10.31 2.69 -9.26
C ILE A 178 -9.97 1.72 -10.39
N GLU A 179 -8.69 1.52 -10.70
CA GLU A 179 -8.26 0.62 -11.78
C GLU A 179 -8.76 -0.81 -11.59
N CYS A 180 -8.69 -1.33 -10.36
CA CYS A 180 -9.20 -2.66 -10.03
C CYS A 180 -10.72 -2.76 -10.17
N ALA A 181 -11.47 -1.79 -9.64
CA ALA A 181 -12.93 -1.80 -9.69
C ALA A 181 -13.48 -1.79 -11.13
N PHE A 182 -12.85 -1.01 -12.01
CA PHE A 182 -13.28 -0.88 -13.41
C PHE A 182 -12.54 -1.84 -14.37
N ALA A 183 -11.66 -2.73 -13.88
CA ALA A 183 -10.83 -3.62 -14.72
C ALA A 183 -11.65 -4.56 -15.59
N HIS A 184 -12.88 -4.89 -15.18
CA HIS A 184 -13.77 -5.79 -15.89
C HIS A 184 -14.48 -5.13 -17.08
N ARG A 185 -14.41 -3.80 -17.23
CA ARG A 185 -15.11 -3.07 -18.28
C ARG A 185 -14.42 -3.24 -19.63
N GLU A 186 -15.19 -3.74 -20.59
CA GLU A 186 -14.74 -3.85 -21.98
C GLU A 186 -14.80 -2.50 -22.68
N LYS A 187 -13.90 -2.32 -23.65
CA LYS A 187 -13.86 -1.11 -24.47
C LYS A 187 -15.13 -1.02 -25.31
N PRO A 188 -15.85 0.12 -25.31
CA PRO A 188 -17.10 0.27 -26.03
C PRO A 188 -16.87 0.27 -27.55
N GLU A 189 -17.71 -0.48 -28.28
CA GLU A 189 -17.77 -0.39 -29.75
C GLU A 189 -18.59 0.83 -30.22
N VAL A 190 -19.56 1.26 -29.41
CA VAL A 190 -20.50 2.34 -29.72
C VAL A 190 -20.36 3.47 -28.71
N LEU A 191 -19.87 4.62 -29.18
CA LEU A 191 -19.66 5.80 -28.34
C LEU A 191 -20.85 6.75 -28.27
N ILE A 192 -21.71 6.79 -29.29
CA ILE A 192 -22.87 7.69 -29.32
C ILE A 192 -24.16 6.95 -29.69
N ASN A 193 -25.29 7.37 -29.10
CA ASN A 193 -26.61 6.79 -29.37
C ASN A 193 -27.29 7.44 -30.58
N ARG A 194 -26.56 7.59 -31.70
CA ARG A 194 -27.07 8.20 -32.94
C ARG A 194 -26.52 7.50 -34.19
N PRO A 195 -27.37 7.21 -35.20
CA PRO A 195 -26.91 6.59 -36.45
C PRO A 195 -26.07 7.53 -37.32
N VAL A 196 -26.35 8.83 -37.26
CA VAL A 196 -25.65 9.86 -38.03
C VAL A 196 -25.08 10.88 -37.04
N PRO A 197 -23.75 10.99 -36.91
CA PRO A 197 -23.11 11.99 -36.08
C PRO A 197 -23.46 13.41 -36.51
N VAL A 198 -23.62 14.31 -35.54
CA VAL A 198 -23.66 15.76 -35.75
C VAL A 198 -22.36 16.40 -35.25
N ALA A 199 -22.15 17.69 -35.53
CA ALA A 199 -20.93 18.40 -35.12
C ALA A 199 -20.65 18.26 -33.60
N ASP A 200 -21.69 18.31 -32.77
CA ASP A 200 -21.54 18.14 -31.32
C ASP A 200 -21.09 16.73 -30.87
N ASP A 201 -21.11 15.73 -31.76
CA ASP A 201 -20.69 14.37 -31.45
C ASP A 201 -19.17 14.17 -31.70
N GLU A 202 -18.49 15.16 -32.30
CA GLU A 202 -17.05 15.09 -32.64
C GLU A 202 -16.17 14.81 -31.41
N ASP A 203 -16.49 15.42 -30.27
CA ASP A 203 -15.75 15.22 -29.02
C ASP A 203 -15.82 13.77 -28.52
N ALA A 204 -17.02 13.17 -28.50
CA ALA A 204 -17.14 11.76 -28.13
C ALA A 204 -16.46 10.84 -29.14
N LEU A 205 -16.59 11.12 -30.44
CA LEU A 205 -15.99 10.30 -31.50
C LEU A 205 -14.47 10.34 -31.49
N TRP A 206 -13.84 11.38 -30.93
CA TRP A 206 -12.39 11.43 -30.76
C TRP A 206 -11.83 10.29 -29.88
N PHE A 207 -12.63 9.80 -28.94
CA PHE A 207 -12.27 8.67 -28.07
C PHE A 207 -12.34 7.31 -28.77
N ALA A 208 -12.90 7.23 -29.99
CA ALA A 208 -13.08 5.98 -30.71
C ALA A 208 -11.76 5.22 -30.87
N GLY A 209 -11.74 3.98 -30.39
CA GLY A 209 -10.55 3.14 -30.50
C GLY A 209 -9.41 3.49 -29.54
N ARG A 210 -9.58 4.42 -28.57
CA ARG A 210 -8.55 4.75 -27.56
C ARG A 210 -8.74 3.99 -26.25
N ASP A 211 -7.66 3.53 -25.64
CA ASP A 211 -7.73 2.94 -24.30
C ASP A 211 -7.88 4.06 -23.26
N TRP A 212 -8.67 3.83 -22.20
CA TRP A 212 -8.87 4.83 -21.16
C TRP A 212 -7.55 5.23 -20.47
N ARG A 213 -6.55 4.33 -20.43
CA ARG A 213 -5.22 4.56 -19.83
C ARG A 213 -4.36 5.55 -20.62
N GLU A 214 -4.68 5.73 -21.90
CA GLU A 214 -3.95 6.63 -22.80
C GLU A 214 -4.50 8.06 -22.75
N ILE A 215 -5.64 8.26 -22.07
CA ILE A 215 -6.31 9.56 -21.99
C ILE A 215 -5.59 10.46 -20.98
N THR A 216 -5.28 11.68 -21.42
CA THR A 216 -4.60 12.69 -20.62
C THR A 216 -5.54 13.80 -20.16
N PRO A 217 -5.15 14.64 -19.18
CA PRO A 217 -5.94 15.82 -18.80
C PRO A 217 -6.18 16.78 -19.97
N ARG A 218 -5.23 16.87 -20.90
CA ARG A 218 -5.36 17.71 -22.09
C ARG A 218 -6.47 17.19 -23.01
N ASP A 219 -6.54 15.89 -23.22
CA ASP A 219 -7.56 15.29 -24.10
C ASP A 219 -8.97 15.58 -23.57
N TRP A 220 -9.16 15.47 -22.25
CA TRP A 220 -10.42 15.85 -21.61
C TRP A 220 -10.72 17.35 -21.64
N ARG A 221 -9.70 18.22 -21.70
CA ARG A 221 -9.88 19.67 -21.88
C ARG A 221 -10.26 20.01 -23.33
N ASP A 222 -9.65 19.33 -24.29
CA ASP A 222 -9.88 19.56 -25.72
C ASP A 222 -11.22 18.92 -26.18
N HIS A 223 -11.75 17.93 -25.45
CA HIS A 223 -12.97 17.18 -25.78
C HIS A 223 -13.93 16.98 -24.60
N SER A 224 -14.16 18.02 -23.78
CA SER A 224 -14.94 17.90 -22.55
C SER A 224 -16.40 17.50 -22.76
N ASP A 225 -17.00 17.86 -23.91
CA ASP A 225 -18.42 17.57 -24.18
C ASP A 225 -18.67 16.08 -24.44
N ALA A 226 -17.61 15.29 -24.69
CA ALA A 226 -17.69 13.84 -24.85
C ALA A 226 -18.46 13.17 -23.71
N PHE A 227 -18.28 13.66 -22.47
CA PHE A 227 -18.96 13.19 -21.27
C PHE A 227 -20.49 13.13 -21.41
N PHE A 228 -21.08 14.18 -21.99
CA PHE A 228 -22.53 14.28 -22.17
C PHE A 228 -23.04 13.49 -23.39
N ARG A 229 -22.14 13.17 -24.32
CA ARG A 229 -22.47 12.52 -25.61
C ARG A 229 -22.31 11.00 -25.56
N PHE A 230 -21.49 10.50 -24.64
CA PHE A 230 -21.27 9.06 -24.51
C PHE A 230 -22.56 8.26 -24.29
N THR A 231 -22.62 7.08 -24.91
CA THR A 231 -23.54 6.01 -24.48
C THR A 231 -23.26 5.63 -23.02
N PRO A 232 -24.21 4.99 -22.32
CA PRO A 232 -23.99 4.48 -20.97
C PRO A 232 -22.72 3.63 -20.82
N ASP A 233 -22.48 2.69 -21.75
CA ASP A 233 -21.32 1.81 -21.68
C ASP A 233 -20.01 2.56 -21.91
N ALA A 234 -20.01 3.49 -22.88
CA ALA A 234 -18.84 4.34 -23.12
C ALA A 234 -18.54 5.26 -21.95
N PHE A 235 -19.58 5.82 -21.34
CA PHE A 235 -19.45 6.62 -20.12
C PHE A 235 -18.77 5.82 -19.01
N ARG A 236 -19.27 4.62 -18.68
CA ARG A 236 -18.73 3.79 -17.60
C ARG A 236 -17.30 3.33 -17.89
N TYR A 237 -16.97 3.03 -19.14
CA TYR A 237 -15.62 2.65 -19.54
C TYR A 237 -14.62 3.80 -19.33
N TYR A 238 -14.95 5.02 -19.78
CA TYR A 238 -14.06 6.18 -19.66
C TYR A 238 -14.12 6.89 -18.30
N LEU A 239 -15.13 6.61 -17.47
CA LEU A 239 -15.30 7.19 -16.14
C LEU A 239 -14.04 7.04 -15.29
N GLN A 240 -13.43 5.86 -15.29
CA GLN A 240 -12.21 5.58 -14.53
C GLN A 240 -11.04 6.50 -14.94
N SER A 241 -10.94 6.92 -16.21
CA SER A 241 -9.89 7.86 -16.63
C SER A 241 -10.06 9.23 -15.94
N ILE A 242 -11.30 9.71 -15.81
CA ILE A 242 -11.61 10.98 -15.12
C ILE A 242 -11.21 10.85 -13.65
N LEU A 243 -11.66 9.79 -12.98
CA LEU A 243 -11.39 9.55 -11.56
C LEU A 243 -9.88 9.45 -11.29
N CYS A 244 -9.14 8.67 -12.10
CA CYS A 244 -7.70 8.48 -11.96
C CYS A 244 -6.90 9.76 -12.22
N LEU A 245 -7.26 10.56 -13.23
CA LEU A 245 -6.55 11.79 -13.56
C LEU A 245 -6.71 12.84 -12.45
N VAL A 246 -7.92 12.98 -11.91
CA VAL A 246 -8.20 13.88 -10.77
C VAL A 246 -7.52 13.39 -9.50
N ALA A 247 -7.55 12.08 -9.22
CA ALA A 247 -6.86 11.52 -8.05
C ALA A 247 -5.35 11.80 -8.07
N LYS A 248 -4.72 11.80 -9.26
CA LYS A 248 -3.30 12.13 -9.42
C LYS A 248 -3.00 13.62 -9.25
N ASN A 249 -3.96 14.51 -9.54
CA ASN A 249 -3.78 15.96 -9.50
C ASN A 249 -5.06 16.65 -8.95
N PRO A 250 -5.37 16.53 -7.64
CA PRO A 250 -6.67 16.95 -7.08
C PRO A 250 -6.90 18.46 -7.06
N ASP A 251 -5.85 19.25 -7.29
CA ASP A 251 -5.91 20.72 -7.40
C ASP A 251 -6.02 21.20 -8.85
N GLU A 252 -5.90 20.30 -9.84
CA GLU A 252 -6.06 20.65 -11.25
C GLU A 252 -7.55 20.62 -11.63
N THR A 253 -8.06 21.75 -12.11
CA THR A 253 -9.45 21.84 -12.59
C THR A 253 -9.61 21.07 -13.89
N LEU A 254 -10.58 20.16 -13.91
CA LEU A 254 -10.96 19.40 -15.09
C LEU A 254 -12.48 19.50 -15.27
N LEU A 255 -12.94 20.19 -16.31
CA LEU A 255 -14.37 20.48 -16.52
C LEU A 255 -15.25 19.23 -16.50
N VAL A 256 -14.74 18.10 -16.98
CA VAL A 256 -15.48 16.83 -16.96
C VAL A 256 -15.65 16.26 -15.54
N ALA A 257 -14.70 16.52 -14.63
CA ALA A 257 -14.84 16.15 -13.23
C ALA A 257 -15.87 17.04 -12.53
N ASP A 258 -15.88 18.35 -12.84
CA ASP A 258 -16.89 19.28 -12.36
C ASP A 258 -18.28 18.86 -12.85
N ALA A 259 -18.42 18.51 -14.13
CA ALA A 259 -19.66 17.98 -14.70
C ALA A 259 -20.11 16.69 -14.00
N LEU A 260 -19.18 15.80 -13.62
CA LEU A 260 -19.50 14.59 -12.87
C LEU A 260 -20.00 14.94 -11.45
N ILE A 261 -19.33 15.83 -10.73
CA ILE A 261 -19.79 16.28 -9.41
C ILE A 261 -21.14 16.97 -9.54
N ASP A 262 -21.36 17.84 -10.52
CA ASP A 262 -22.65 18.48 -10.76
C ASP A 262 -23.75 17.48 -11.10
N CYS A 263 -23.43 16.35 -11.76
CA CYS A 263 -24.38 15.26 -11.99
C CYS A 263 -24.74 14.54 -10.69
N LEU A 264 -23.75 14.32 -9.81
CA LEU A 264 -23.92 13.62 -8.54
C LEU A 264 -24.51 14.52 -7.44
N ASP A 265 -24.31 15.84 -7.56
CA ASP A 265 -24.84 16.85 -6.66
C ASP A 265 -26.35 16.99 -6.87
N ARG A 266 -27.06 15.99 -6.35
CA ARG A 266 -28.51 15.88 -6.35
C ARG A 266 -28.97 15.85 -4.91
N THR A 267 -30.21 16.29 -4.69
CA THR A 267 -30.86 15.99 -3.42
C THR A 267 -30.96 14.46 -3.30
N PRO A 268 -30.75 13.86 -2.12
CA PRO A 268 -30.84 12.42 -1.89
C PRO A 268 -32.30 11.91 -1.94
N ASN A 269 -33.03 12.28 -2.99
CA ASN A 269 -34.36 11.82 -3.32
C ASN A 269 -34.33 11.21 -4.73
N PRO A 270 -34.36 9.86 -4.84
CA PRO A 270 -34.32 9.17 -6.13
C PRO A 270 -35.41 9.58 -7.12
N GLU A 271 -36.56 10.09 -6.64
CA GLU A 271 -37.65 10.56 -7.50
C GLU A 271 -37.28 11.77 -8.36
N TRP A 272 -36.20 12.48 -8.02
CA TRP A 272 -35.75 13.68 -8.71
C TRP A 272 -34.55 13.42 -9.63
N TRP A 273 -34.13 12.17 -9.76
CA TRP A 273 -33.02 11.81 -10.65
C TRP A 273 -33.50 11.78 -12.10
N ASP A 274 -32.74 12.44 -12.96
CA ASP A 274 -33.02 12.46 -14.40
C ASP A 274 -32.56 11.17 -15.08
N GLN A 275 -33.08 10.93 -16.30
CA GLN A 275 -32.73 9.74 -17.07
C GLN A 275 -31.24 9.71 -17.45
N PHE A 276 -30.61 10.87 -17.60
CA PHE A 276 -29.19 10.96 -17.97
C PHE A 276 -28.31 10.32 -16.89
N LEU A 277 -28.58 10.66 -15.62
CA LEU A 277 -27.91 10.12 -14.44
C LEU A 277 -28.17 8.63 -14.30
N LEU A 278 -29.44 8.23 -14.36
CA LEU A 278 -29.87 6.84 -14.20
C LEU A 278 -29.22 5.94 -15.25
N ASP A 279 -29.30 6.30 -16.54
CA ASP A 279 -28.73 5.49 -17.61
C ASP A 279 -27.23 5.26 -17.44
N ARG A 280 -26.50 6.25 -16.92
CA ARG A 280 -25.03 6.21 -16.84
C ARG A 280 -24.52 5.56 -15.57
N LEU A 281 -25.17 5.81 -14.44
CA LEU A 281 -24.71 5.35 -13.13
C LEU A 281 -25.45 4.12 -12.62
N CYS A 282 -26.70 3.86 -13.03
CA CYS A 282 -27.37 2.60 -12.69
C CYS A 282 -26.79 1.46 -13.53
N GLY A 283 -26.19 0.47 -12.88
CA GLY A 283 -25.47 -0.63 -13.54
C GLY A 283 -23.95 -0.56 -13.40
N LEU A 284 -23.46 0.33 -12.53
CA LEU A 284 -22.16 0.16 -11.90
C LEU A 284 -22.19 -1.05 -10.94
N GLN A 285 -21.04 -1.70 -10.77
CA GLN A 285 -20.83 -2.76 -9.79
C GLN A 285 -20.53 -2.16 -8.40
N MET A 286 -20.63 -3.00 -7.36
CA MET A 286 -20.48 -2.53 -5.97
C MET A 286 -19.11 -1.90 -5.72
N ASP A 287 -18.05 -2.54 -6.22
CA ASP A 287 -16.67 -2.05 -6.16
C ASP A 287 -16.47 -0.72 -6.93
N GLU A 288 -17.18 -0.51 -8.03
CA GLU A 288 -17.15 0.76 -8.76
C GLU A 288 -17.80 1.90 -7.97
N TYR A 289 -18.92 1.64 -7.27
CA TYR A 289 -19.52 2.62 -6.37
C TYR A 289 -18.62 2.92 -5.16
N ASP A 290 -17.96 1.90 -4.60
CA ASP A 290 -16.98 2.08 -3.52
C ASP A 290 -15.80 2.95 -3.97
N ALA A 291 -15.30 2.72 -5.19
CA ALA A 291 -14.23 3.52 -5.77
C ALA A 291 -14.64 4.98 -5.99
N ILE A 292 -15.85 5.24 -6.48
CA ILE A 292 -16.37 6.62 -6.62
C ILE A 292 -16.55 7.27 -5.25
N SER A 293 -17.07 6.55 -4.26
CA SER A 293 -17.22 7.07 -2.89
C SER A 293 -15.89 7.47 -2.27
N ALA A 294 -14.86 6.63 -2.43
CA ALA A 294 -13.50 6.92 -1.99
C ALA A 294 -12.89 8.12 -2.72
N TRP A 295 -13.19 8.28 -4.01
CA TRP A 295 -12.77 9.45 -4.80
C TRP A 295 -13.42 10.75 -4.32
N ILE A 296 -14.72 10.75 -4.02
CA ILE A 296 -15.42 11.92 -3.45
C ILE A 296 -14.85 12.27 -2.06
N ALA A 297 -14.58 11.25 -1.22
CA ALA A 297 -13.98 11.46 0.09
C ALA A 297 -12.59 12.10 -0.02
N MET A 298 -11.75 11.63 -0.95
CA MET A 298 -10.45 12.22 -1.24
C MET A 298 -10.58 13.69 -1.67
N LEU A 299 -11.52 14.01 -2.58
CA LEU A 299 -11.78 15.39 -2.99
C LEU A 299 -12.14 16.30 -1.80
N SER A 300 -12.92 15.79 -0.85
CA SER A 300 -13.30 16.54 0.36
C SER A 300 -12.11 16.84 1.29
N GLU A 301 -11.06 16.02 1.26
CA GLU A 301 -9.87 16.19 2.10
C GLU A 301 -8.80 17.05 1.43
N SER A 302 -8.61 16.89 0.12
CA SER A 302 -7.47 17.47 -0.59
C SER A 302 -7.81 18.64 -1.49
N SER A 303 -9.04 18.72 -2.04
CA SER A 303 -9.37 19.74 -3.03
C SER A 303 -10.04 20.96 -2.40
N LYS A 304 -9.64 22.16 -2.85
CA LYS A 304 -10.33 23.42 -2.50
C LYS A 304 -11.30 23.88 -3.60
N LEU A 305 -11.43 23.10 -4.66
CA LEU A 305 -12.22 23.47 -5.84
C LEU A 305 -13.73 23.25 -5.60
N TYR A 306 -14.07 22.27 -4.76
CA TYR A 306 -15.45 21.85 -4.54
C TYR A 306 -15.96 22.31 -3.19
N ASP A 307 -17.22 22.74 -3.17
CA ASP A 307 -17.94 23.06 -1.95
C ASP A 307 -18.27 21.77 -1.16
N GLY A 308 -18.09 21.81 0.16
CA GLY A 308 -18.26 20.65 1.03
C GLY A 308 -19.68 20.10 1.05
N ASP A 309 -20.70 20.97 0.95
CA ASP A 309 -22.10 20.52 0.92
C ASP A 309 -22.41 19.80 -0.40
N SER A 310 -21.81 20.26 -1.49
CA SER A 310 -21.94 19.66 -2.82
C SER A 310 -21.29 18.27 -2.88
N LEU A 311 -20.08 18.11 -2.32
CA LEU A 311 -19.43 16.80 -2.18
C LEU A 311 -20.21 15.86 -1.24
N LEU A 312 -20.79 16.38 -0.16
CA LEU A 312 -21.62 15.58 0.74
C LEU A 312 -22.87 15.03 0.03
N ARG A 313 -23.55 15.87 -0.77
CA ARG A 313 -24.71 15.44 -1.57
C ARG A 313 -24.33 14.45 -2.68
N ALA A 314 -23.19 14.66 -3.33
CA ALA A 314 -22.63 13.70 -4.28
C ALA A 314 -22.37 12.34 -3.65
N TYR A 315 -21.74 12.33 -2.46
CA TYR A 315 -21.48 11.12 -1.69
C TYR A 315 -22.78 10.39 -1.32
N GLN A 316 -23.77 11.12 -0.80
CA GLN A 316 -25.08 10.55 -0.43
C GLN A 316 -25.82 9.96 -1.64
N THR A 317 -25.73 10.60 -2.80
CA THR A 317 -26.33 10.10 -4.04
C THR A 317 -25.72 8.77 -4.47
N ILE A 318 -24.38 8.65 -4.45
CA ILE A 318 -23.69 7.38 -4.74
C ILE A 318 -24.06 6.29 -3.72
N HIS A 319 -24.11 6.62 -2.42
CA HIS A 319 -24.50 5.66 -1.38
C HIS A 319 -25.92 5.13 -1.57
N LEU A 320 -26.86 5.99 -1.97
CA LEU A 320 -28.22 5.56 -2.27
C LEU A 320 -28.28 4.63 -3.49
N MET A 321 -27.53 4.93 -4.55
CA MET A 321 -27.44 4.07 -5.73
C MET A 321 -26.81 2.72 -5.40
N HIS A 322 -25.75 2.72 -4.59
CA HIS A 322 -25.09 1.51 -4.11
C HIS A 322 -26.06 0.61 -3.34
N ALA A 323 -26.81 1.17 -2.38
CA ALA A 323 -27.79 0.42 -1.59
C ALA A 323 -28.93 -0.16 -2.44
N ASP A 324 -29.40 0.55 -3.46
CA ASP A 324 -30.44 0.07 -4.37
C ASP A 324 -29.94 -1.09 -5.25
N ALA A 325 -28.72 -0.95 -5.78
CA ALA A 325 -28.07 -2.00 -6.56
C ALA A 325 -27.75 -3.26 -5.73
N GLU A 326 -27.34 -3.10 -4.47
CA GLU A 326 -27.17 -4.22 -3.53
C GLU A 326 -28.49 -4.96 -3.30
N LYS A 327 -29.58 -4.22 -3.09
CA LYS A 327 -30.91 -4.79 -2.89
C LYS A 327 -31.37 -5.57 -4.12
N GLU A 328 -31.20 -5.03 -5.33
CA GLU A 328 -31.56 -5.72 -6.56
C GLU A 328 -30.76 -7.02 -6.73
N TRP A 329 -29.45 -6.97 -6.48
CA TRP A 329 -28.58 -8.15 -6.54
C TRP A 329 -29.00 -9.24 -5.55
N LEU A 330 -29.33 -8.88 -4.30
CA LEU A 330 -29.85 -9.81 -3.29
C LEU A 330 -31.20 -10.42 -3.70
N GLU A 331 -32.07 -9.64 -4.32
CA GLU A 331 -33.35 -10.14 -4.86
C GLU A 331 -33.12 -11.13 -6.02
N GLN A 332 -32.17 -10.87 -6.91
CA GLN A 332 -31.83 -11.79 -7.99
C GLN A 332 -31.24 -13.11 -7.47
N LEU A 333 -30.40 -13.06 -6.43
CA LEU A 333 -29.87 -14.26 -5.77
C LEU A 333 -30.95 -15.12 -5.13
N ARG A 334 -31.93 -14.50 -4.45
CA ARG A 334 -33.06 -15.22 -3.83
C ARG A 334 -33.97 -15.93 -4.85
N ARG A 335 -33.94 -15.52 -6.12
CA ARG A 335 -34.72 -16.11 -7.21
C ARG A 335 -34.02 -17.31 -7.87
N ARG A 336 -32.74 -17.55 -7.57
CA ARG A 336 -31.95 -18.68 -8.11
C ARG A 336 -31.98 -19.87 -7.16
#